data_AF-A0A066WS63-F1
#
_entry.id   AF-A0A066WS63-F1
#
_cell.length_a   1.000
_cell.length_b   1.000
_cell.length_c   1.000
_cell.angle_alpha   90.00
_cell.angle_beta   90.00
_cell.angle_gamma   90.00
#
_symmetry.space_group_name_H-M   'P 1'
#
loop_
_entity.id
_entity.type
_entity.pdbx_description
1 polymer ?
#
loop_
_entity_poly.entity_id
_entity_poly.type
_entity_poly.pdbx_seq_one_letter_code
_entity_poly.pdbx_strand_id
1 'polypeptide(L)'
;MKNINYLNYFFVGIPIVLILFGYLTNQSSGNLIGCGLLFTILTGLFQIVIGAKMLIDEPNDKMLQAYIISVILFFTIWVFNGLILYSDILYFILLFIPPMLAIYLTIIIHKKANK
;
A
#
# COMPACT_ATOMS: atom_id res chain seq x y z
N MET A 1 17.79 5.74 -6.25
CA MET A 1 16.97 4.89 -5.35
C MET A 1 16.78 5.44 -3.94
N LYS A 2 17.79 6.08 -3.32
CA LYS A 2 17.67 6.65 -1.96
C LYS A 2 16.49 7.63 -1.79
N ASN A 3 16.30 8.56 -2.73
CA ASN A 3 15.17 9.52 -2.66
C ASN A 3 13.80 8.82 -2.72
N ILE A 4 13.66 7.78 -3.57
CA ILE A 4 12.44 6.97 -3.65
C ILE A 4 12.19 6.23 -2.33
N ASN A 5 13.25 5.74 -1.67
CA ASN A 5 13.14 5.09 -0.37
C ASN A 5 12.65 6.04 0.73
N TYR A 6 13.20 7.25 0.82
CA TYR A 6 12.73 8.27 1.77
C TYR A 6 11.28 8.67 1.51
N LEU A 7 10.92 8.86 0.24
CA LEU A 7 9.56 9.19 -0.14
C LEU A 7 8.58 8.05 0.17
N ASN A 8 8.99 6.80 -0.05
CA ASN A 8 8.19 5.64 0.33
C ASN A 8 7.98 5.54 1.85
N TYR A 9 9.00 5.81 2.66
CA TYR A 9 8.83 5.89 4.11
C TYR A 9 7.89 6.99 4.55
N PHE A 10 7.93 8.14 3.88
CA PHE A 10 6.98 9.22 4.12
C PHE A 10 5.54 8.76 3.83
N PHE A 11 5.31 8.15 2.66
CA PHE A 11 3.98 7.69 2.27
C PHE A 11 3.44 6.59 3.19
N VAL A 12 4.26 5.60 3.57
CA VAL A 12 3.82 4.53 4.47
C VAL A 12 3.71 5.00 5.92
N GLY A 13 4.60 5.89 6.35
CA GLY A 13 4.68 6.36 7.74
C GLY A 13 3.58 7.35 8.12
N ILE A 14 3.23 8.29 7.24
CA ILE A 14 2.23 9.32 7.56
C ILE A 14 0.86 8.74 7.96
N PRO A 15 0.25 7.82 7.19
CA PRO A 15 -1.02 7.21 7.57
C PRO A 15 -0.97 6.61 8.97
N ILE A 16 0.11 5.89 9.29
CA ILE A 16 0.31 5.23 10.59
C ILE A 16 0.36 6.28 11.70
N VAL A 17 1.17 7.33 11.50
CA VAL A 17 1.31 8.43 12.46
C VAL A 17 -0.04 9.12 12.67
N LEU A 18 -0.75 9.50 11.60
CA LEU A 18 -2.04 10.20 11.70
C LEU A 18 -3.10 9.36 12.41
N ILE A 19 -3.20 8.06 12.10
CA ILE A 19 -4.15 7.15 12.75
C ILE A 19 -3.81 6.99 14.23
N LEU A 20 -2.53 6.77 14.58
CA LEU A 20 -2.09 6.63 15.97
C LEU A 20 -2.34 7.91 16.77
N PHE A 21 -2.01 9.09 16.22
CA PHE A 21 -2.28 10.36 16.89
C PHE A 21 -3.78 10.60 17.06
N GLY A 22 -4.60 10.30 16.04
CA GLY A 22 -6.05 10.41 16.13
C GLY A 22 -6.63 9.52 17.23
N TYR A 23 -6.11 8.31 17.39
CA TYR A 23 -6.48 7.40 18.46
C TYR A 23 -6.04 7.90 19.85
N LEU A 24 -4.77 8.28 20.02
CA LEU A 24 -4.21 8.71 21.30
C LEU A 24 -4.84 10.01 21.84
N THR A 25 -5.27 10.89 20.94
CA THR A 25 -5.89 12.17 21.31
C THR A 25 -7.39 12.05 21.57
N ASN A 26 -7.98 10.84 21.48
CA ASN A 26 -9.41 10.59 21.66
C ASN A 26 -10.29 11.59 20.91
N GLN A 27 -9.89 11.96 19.68
CA GLN A 27 -10.64 12.92 18.89
C GLN A 27 -12.02 12.36 18.53
N SER A 28 -13.05 12.89 19.18
CA SER A 28 -14.45 12.50 19.00
C SER A 28 -14.99 12.78 17.59
N SER A 29 -14.35 13.67 16.82
CA SER A 29 -14.69 13.94 15.42
C SER A 29 -14.10 12.95 14.41
N GLY A 30 -13.12 12.12 14.82
CA GLY A 30 -12.48 11.15 13.92
C GLY A 30 -11.66 11.76 12.76
N ASN A 31 -11.49 13.08 12.73
CA ASN A 31 -10.89 13.80 11.60
C ASN A 31 -9.48 13.29 11.25
N LEU A 32 -8.60 13.12 12.24
CA LEU A 32 -7.22 12.64 11.99
C LEU A 32 -7.17 11.21 11.47
N ILE A 33 -8.01 10.32 12.01
CA ILE A 33 -8.10 8.92 11.57
C ILE A 33 -8.58 8.88 10.12
N GLY A 34 -9.64 9.65 9.80
CA GLY A 34 -10.13 9.81 8.43
C GLY A 34 -9.07 10.33 7.47
N CYS A 35 -8.30 11.36 7.87
CA CYS A 35 -7.17 11.85 7.09
C CYS A 35 -6.10 10.78 6.86
N GLY A 36 -5.76 10.00 7.88
CA GLY A 36 -4.79 8.91 7.76
C GLY A 36 -5.26 7.82 6.79
N LEU A 37 -6.53 7.41 6.87
CA LEU A 37 -7.14 6.45 5.94
C LEU A 37 -7.16 6.99 4.51
N LEU A 38 -7.53 8.25 4.28
CA LEU A 38 -7.47 8.85 2.95
C LEU A 38 -6.03 8.93 2.41
N PHE A 39 -5.04 9.16 3.28
CA PHE A 39 -3.63 9.15 2.90
C PHE A 39 -3.14 7.76 2.47
N THR A 40 -3.78 6.67 2.91
CA THR A 40 -3.47 5.31 2.40
C THR A 40 -3.79 5.17 0.91
N ILE A 41 -4.77 5.91 0.38
CA ILE A 41 -5.08 5.92 -1.05
C ILE A 41 -3.92 6.54 -1.83
N LEU A 42 -3.40 7.69 -1.36
CA LEU A 42 -2.22 8.33 -1.95
C LEU A 42 -0.98 7.43 -1.87
N THR A 43 -0.83 6.70 -0.76
CA THR A 43 0.24 5.70 -0.57
C THR A 43 0.14 4.59 -1.61
N GLY A 44 -1.05 4.00 -1.78
CA GLY A 44 -1.29 2.97 -2.79
C GLY A 44 -1.00 3.46 -4.20
N LEU A 45 -1.48 4.65 -4.57
CA LEU A 45 -1.21 5.26 -5.88
C LEU A 45 0.30 5.46 -6.12
N PHE A 46 1.00 6.03 -5.16
CA PHE A 46 2.45 6.21 -5.23
C PHE A 46 3.17 4.89 -5.45
N GLN A 47 2.80 3.86 -4.69
CA GLN A 47 3.44 2.55 -4.73
C GLN A 47 3.16 1.79 -6.03
N ILE A 48 1.95 1.91 -6.59
CA ILE A 48 1.64 1.35 -7.92
C ILE A 48 2.53 2.00 -8.98
N VAL A 49 2.64 3.33 -8.99
CA VAL A 49 3.43 4.07 -9.98
C VAL A 49 4.91 3.72 -9.88
N ILE A 50 5.48 3.76 -8.67
CA ILE A 50 6.88 3.44 -8.46
C ILE A 50 7.17 1.96 -8.72
N GLY A 51 6.30 1.05 -8.27
CA GLY A 51 6.45 -0.38 -8.51
C GLY A 51 6.43 -0.70 -10.02
N ALA A 52 5.51 -0.10 -10.78
CA ALA A 52 5.43 -0.27 -12.22
C ALA A 52 6.67 0.29 -12.92
N LYS A 53 7.10 1.51 -12.55
CA LYS A 53 8.32 2.13 -13.08
C LYS A 53 9.55 1.26 -12.83
N MET A 54 9.70 0.75 -11.60
CA MET A 54 10.82 -0.13 -11.25
C MET A 54 10.79 -1.44 -12.04
N LEU A 55 9.61 -2.01 -12.31
CA LEU A 55 9.49 -3.20 -13.13
C LEU A 55 9.85 -2.94 -14.60
N ILE A 56 9.49 -1.77 -15.15
CA ILE A 56 9.89 -1.38 -16.51
C ILE A 56 11.41 -1.29 -16.64
N ASP A 57 12.07 -0.70 -15.64
CA ASP A 57 13.53 -0.58 -15.63
C ASP A 57 14.23 -1.93 -15.42
N GLU A 58 13.64 -2.81 -14.61
CA GLU A 58 14.20 -4.10 -14.21
C GLU A 58 13.20 -5.25 -14.46
N PRO A 59 12.86 -5.56 -15.72
CA PRO A 59 11.76 -6.48 -16.05
C PRO A 59 11.99 -7.91 -15.59
N ASN A 60 13.24 -8.31 -15.34
CA ASN A 60 13.60 -9.66 -14.88
C ASN A 60 13.63 -9.82 -13.35
N ASP A 61 13.37 -8.75 -12.59
CA ASP A 61 13.33 -8.84 -11.13
C ASP A 61 12.06 -9.57 -10.66
N LYS A 62 12.24 -10.82 -10.22
CA LYS A 62 11.14 -11.69 -9.76
C LYS A 62 10.36 -11.11 -8.57
N MET A 63 10.99 -10.30 -7.71
CA MET A 63 10.31 -9.70 -6.57
C MET A 63 9.39 -8.57 -7.03
N LEU A 64 9.81 -7.76 -8.00
CA LEU A 64 8.97 -6.73 -8.60
C LEU A 64 7.83 -7.32 -9.42
N GLN A 65 8.09 -8.39 -10.18
CA GLN A 65 7.03 -9.14 -10.87
C GLN A 65 5.99 -9.67 -9.89
N ALA A 66 6.42 -10.31 -8.80
CA ALA A 66 5.52 -10.84 -7.77
C ALA A 66 4.68 -9.73 -7.10
N TYR A 67 5.28 -8.57 -6.84
CA TYR A 67 4.55 -7.39 -6.34
C TYR A 67 3.44 -6.97 -7.30
N ILE A 68 3.75 -6.73 -8.58
CA ILE A 68 2.78 -6.26 -9.57
C ILE A 68 1.68 -7.30 -9.82
N ILE A 69 2.01 -8.58 -9.91
CA ILE A 69 1.03 -9.66 -10.04
C ILE A 69 0.08 -9.66 -8.83
N SER A 70 0.60 -9.47 -7.62
CA SER A 70 -0.20 -9.45 -6.40
C SER A 70 -1.10 -8.22 -6.32
N VAL A 71 -0.65 -7.06 -6.81
CA VAL A 71 -1.49 -5.84 -6.95
C VAL A 71 -2.63 -6.08 -7.93
N ILE A 72 -2.34 -6.64 -9.11
CA ILE A 72 -3.37 -6.95 -10.12
C ILE A 72 -4.39 -7.96 -9.58
N LEU A 73 -3.90 -9.01 -8.91
CA LEU A 73 -4.72 -10.04 -8.31
C LEU A 73 -5.61 -9.47 -7.20
N PHE A 74 -5.08 -8.57 -6.35
CA PHE A 74 -5.87 -7.86 -5.34
C PHE A 74 -7.05 -7.10 -5.96
N PHE A 75 -6.81 -6.24 -6.96
CA PHE A 75 -7.88 -5.47 -7.60
C PHE A 75 -8.87 -6.38 -8.32
N THR A 76 -8.39 -7.45 -8.96
CA THR A 76 -9.25 -8.43 -9.65
C THR A 76 -10.19 -9.12 -8.66
N ILE A 77 -9.66 -9.63 -7.54
CA ILE A 77 -10.47 -10.29 -6.51
C ILE A 77 -11.43 -9.29 -5.85
N TRP A 78 -10.98 -8.06 -5.60
CA TRP A 78 -11.84 -7.02 -5.03
C TRP A 78 -13.05 -6.73 -5.91
N VAL A 79 -12.82 -6.48 -7.20
CA VAL A 79 -13.89 -6.20 -8.18
C VAL A 79 -14.79 -7.42 -8.35
N PHE A 80 -14.22 -8.62 -8.47
CA PHE A 80 -15.00 -9.85 -8.59
C PHE A 80 -15.88 -10.10 -7.36
N ASN A 81 -15.33 -9.88 -6.15
CA ASN A 81 -16.10 -9.99 -4.92
C ASN A 81 -17.24 -8.97 -4.87
N GLY A 82 -16.99 -7.73 -5.30
CA GLY A 82 -18.03 -6.69 -5.26
C GLY A 82 -19.10 -6.76 -6.33
N LEU A 83 -18.85 -7.46 -7.45
CA LEU A 83 -19.82 -7.58 -8.52
C LEU A 83 -20.54 -8.93 -8.54
N ILE A 84 -19.90 -10.00 -8.06
CA ILE A 84 -20.37 -11.38 -8.27
C ILE A 84 -20.57 -12.12 -6.94
N LEU A 85 -19.56 -12.18 -6.07
CA LEU A 85 -19.62 -13.05 -4.88
C LEU A 85 -20.32 -12.42 -3.67
N TYR A 86 -20.18 -11.10 -3.47
CA TYR A 86 -20.67 -10.34 -2.33
C TYR A 86 -20.31 -10.96 -0.97
N SER A 87 -19.10 -11.51 -0.83
CA SER A 87 -18.67 -12.15 0.40
C SER A 87 -18.06 -11.14 1.38
N ASP A 88 -18.68 -10.99 2.55
CA ASP A 88 -18.18 -10.13 3.64
C ASP A 88 -16.83 -10.62 4.20
N ILE A 89 -16.65 -11.94 4.28
CA ILE A 89 -15.39 -12.55 4.75
C ILE A 89 -14.25 -12.17 3.80
N LEU A 90 -14.50 -12.21 2.48
CA LEU A 90 -13.49 -11.81 1.50
C LEU A 90 -13.17 -10.31 1.61
N TYR A 91 -14.17 -9.44 1.80
CA TYR A 91 -13.92 -8.02 2.03
C TYR A 91 -13.06 -7.77 3.27
N PHE A 92 -13.35 -8.47 4.36
CA PHE A 92 -12.57 -8.37 5.59
C PHE A 92 -11.11 -8.77 5.37
N ILE A 93 -10.85 -9.88 4.66
CA ILE A 93 -9.49 -10.32 4.33
C ILE A 93 -8.80 -9.29 3.42
N LEU A 94 -9.50 -8.83 2.38
CA LEU A 94 -8.96 -7.88 1.41
C LEU A 94 -8.56 -6.54 2.04
N LEU A 95 -9.18 -6.14 3.15
CA LEU A 95 -8.82 -4.93 3.89
C LEU A 95 -7.36 -4.94 4.40
N PHE A 96 -6.80 -6.11 4.68
CA PHE A 96 -5.42 -6.25 5.17
C PHE A 96 -4.37 -6.37 4.06
N ILE A 97 -4.79 -6.66 2.82
CA ILE A 97 -3.86 -6.88 1.71
C ILE A 97 -3.10 -5.60 1.30
N PRO A 98 -3.70 -4.41 1.18
CA PRO A 98 -2.97 -3.20 0.80
C PRO A 98 -1.82 -2.84 1.77
N PRO A 99 -2.00 -2.85 3.11
CA PRO A 99 -0.90 -2.68 4.05
C PRO A 99 0.22 -3.72 3.88
N MET A 100 -0.10 -4.99 3.63
CA MET A 100 0.90 -6.04 3.38
C MET A 100 1.69 -5.77 2.10
N LEU A 101 1.02 -5.40 1.01
CA LEU A 101 1.67 -5.02 -0.25
C LEU A 101 2.56 -3.79 -0.08
N ALA A 102 2.13 -2.82 0.73
CA ALA A 102 2.92 -1.63 1.01
C ALA A 102 4.22 -1.94 1.77
N ILE A 103 4.17 -2.85 2.75
CA ILE A 103 5.36 -3.33 3.45
C ILE A 103 6.26 -4.11 2.48
N TYR A 104 5.69 -4.97 1.64
CA TYR A 104 6.46 -5.76 0.67
C TYR A 104 7.26 -4.89 -0.30
N LEU A 105 6.62 -3.89 -0.93
CA LEU A 105 7.33 -2.96 -1.82
C LEU A 105 8.36 -2.12 -1.06
N THR A 106 8.06 -1.71 0.17
CA THR A 106 9.02 -1.00 1.04
C THR A 106 10.31 -1.80 1.23
N ILE A 107 10.20 -3.11 1.47
CA ILE A 107 11.37 -4.00 1.61
C ILE A 107 12.19 -4.06 0.30
N ILE A 108 11.52 -4.16 -0.85
CA ILE A 108 12.19 -4.15 -2.16
C ILE A 108 12.96 -2.85 -2.39
N ILE A 109 12.29 -1.71 -2.17
CA ILE A 109 12.89 -0.37 -2.36
C ILE A 109 14.08 -0.20 -1.40
N HIS A 110 13.94 -0.57 -0.13
CA HIS A 110 15.01 -0.47 0.85
C HIS A 110 16.24 -1.29 0.45
N LYS A 111 16.03 -2.56 0.06
CA LYS A 111 17.13 -3.44 -0.39
C LYS A 111 17.87 -2.88 -1.59
N LYS A 112 17.16 -2.26 -2.54
CA LYS A 112 17.76 -1.63 -3.73
C LYS A 112 18.40 -0.27 -3.43
N ALA A 113 17.98 0.44 -2.39
CA ALA A 113 18.54 1.74 -2.01
C ALA A 113 19.83 1.63 -1.18
N ASN A 114 20.04 0.48 -0.51
CA ASN A 114 21.19 0.20 0.36
C ASN A 114 22.13 -0.90 -0.18
N LYS A 115 21.93 -1.32 -1.44
CA LYS A 115 22.96 -1.97 -2.24
C LYS A 115 23.75 -0.91 -3.00
#